data_AF-A0A3D8YSA0-F1
#
_entry.id   AF-A0A3D8YSA0-F1
#
_cell.length_a   1.000
_cell.length_b   1.000
_cell.length_c   1.000
_cell.angle_alpha   90.00
_cell.angle_beta   90.00
_cell.angle_gamma   90.00
#
_symmetry.space_group_name_H-M   'P 1'
#
loop_
_entity.id
_entity.type
_entity.pdbx_description
1 polymer ?
#
loop_
_entity_poly.entity_id
_entity_poly.type
_entity_poly.pdbx_seq_one_letter_code
_entity_poly.pdbx_strand_id
1 'polypeptide(L)'
;MGELKMEEMKVGHYGGKFIPFHKGHLYAITKAAAQVDQLFVVVSYDEDRDRKLCKDAGLNYIDFKQRQQWIMTATKNMPNVTVLSVEDPAWETEEHMWLEGGRRMIEAIPAQITHIFSSESAYDHWFRLIYGEDIQHVVIDEARKIFPISATKIRNEGVFANWDMIPDVAKPYYTKKIAIVGVESCGKSTLTRNLAQLFGTEYVEEYGRTVSEEIGDGSSLLTSEHYKEIVFGHKHIEFQKIKKANKLLFIDSEAVVSQYYANMYLGQELDFIEGAIQSQNYDLYLFIEPDVLWVADGYRTFNDPEVRKKTNRVLKKMFDQRGIQYVSISGTYEERLDRSIEQITKLMTN
;
A
#
# COMPACT_ATOMS: atom_id res chain seq x y z
N MET A 1 28.90 -1.62 -52.75
CA MET A 1 28.05 -2.21 -51.71
C MET A 1 28.68 -1.85 -50.39
N GLY A 2 28.13 -0.86 -49.69
CA GLY A 2 28.60 -0.53 -48.34
C GLY A 2 28.13 -1.61 -47.38
N GLU A 3 29.05 -2.19 -46.62
CA GLU A 3 28.71 -2.99 -45.45
C GLU A 3 27.87 -2.10 -44.52
N LEU A 4 26.58 -2.43 -44.36
CA LEU A 4 25.80 -1.95 -43.25
C LEU A 4 26.49 -2.49 -41.99
N LYS A 5 27.28 -1.65 -41.31
CA LYS A 5 27.70 -1.92 -39.94
C LYS A 5 26.41 -2.14 -39.16
N MET A 6 26.16 -3.36 -38.70
CA MET A 6 25.14 -3.57 -37.69
C MET A 6 25.57 -2.73 -36.49
N GLU A 7 24.79 -1.73 -36.12
CA GLU A 7 25.02 -1.03 -34.86
C GLU A 7 25.00 -2.07 -33.74
N GLU A 8 26.05 -2.10 -32.91
CA GLU A 8 26.11 -2.99 -31.76
C GLU A 8 24.94 -2.69 -30.83
N MET A 9 24.20 -3.74 -30.47
CA MET A 9 23.05 -3.64 -29.57
C MET A 9 23.51 -3.10 -28.22
N LYS A 10 22.91 -1.98 -27.79
CA LYS A 10 23.18 -1.39 -26.49
C LYS A 10 22.37 -2.10 -25.43
N VAL A 11 23.06 -2.77 -24.51
CA VAL A 11 22.49 -3.44 -23.35
C VAL A 11 22.90 -2.71 -22.08
N GLY A 12 21.90 -2.23 -21.34
CA GLY A 12 22.05 -1.49 -20.09
C GLY A 12 21.76 -2.33 -18.85
N HIS A 13 22.45 -2.02 -17.75
CA HIS A 13 22.16 -2.53 -16.40
C HIS A 13 21.93 -1.37 -15.41
N TYR A 14 20.89 -1.46 -14.57
CA TYR A 14 20.65 -0.56 -13.43
C TYR A 14 20.26 -1.36 -12.20
N GLY A 15 21.14 -1.42 -11.20
CA GLY A 15 20.95 -2.20 -9.97
C GLY A 15 20.54 -1.34 -8.76
N GLY A 16 19.81 -1.93 -7.82
CA GLY A 16 19.53 -1.27 -6.54
C GLY A 16 18.76 -2.12 -5.54
N LYS A 17 18.79 -1.70 -4.27
CA LYS A 17 17.99 -2.32 -3.19
C LYS A 17 16.52 -1.91 -3.25
N PHE A 18 16.23 -0.66 -3.63
CA PHE A 18 14.87 -0.11 -3.70
C PHE A 18 14.07 -0.21 -2.38
N ILE A 19 14.71 0.09 -1.24
CA ILE A 19 14.08 0.09 0.09
C ILE A 19 14.03 1.53 0.65
N PRO A 20 12.98 2.32 0.37
CA PRO A 20 11.88 2.02 -0.55
C PRO A 20 12.16 2.45 -2.01
N PHE A 21 11.33 1.94 -2.93
CA PHE A 21 11.27 2.40 -4.31
C PHE A 21 10.71 3.83 -4.36
N HIS A 22 11.32 4.72 -5.15
CA HIS A 22 11.01 6.15 -5.17
C HIS A 22 11.14 6.75 -6.57
N LYS A 23 10.60 7.96 -6.79
CA LYS A 23 10.58 8.64 -8.10
C LYS A 23 11.96 8.91 -8.67
N GLY A 24 12.98 9.15 -7.83
CA GLY A 24 14.37 9.20 -8.28
C GLY A 24 14.84 7.92 -9.00
N HIS A 25 14.51 6.73 -8.47
CA HIS A 25 14.79 5.46 -9.14
C HIS A 25 14.02 5.33 -10.44
N LEU A 26 12.72 5.64 -10.43
CA LEU A 26 11.87 5.57 -11.63
C LEU A 26 12.39 6.51 -12.73
N TYR A 27 12.85 7.70 -12.37
CA TYR A 27 13.49 8.63 -13.29
C TYR A 27 14.78 8.07 -13.88
N ALA A 28 15.66 7.50 -13.04
CA ALA A 28 16.90 6.88 -13.50
C ALA A 28 16.63 5.71 -14.45
N ILE A 29 15.68 4.83 -14.12
CA ILE A 29 15.24 3.73 -14.98
C ILE A 29 14.72 4.25 -16.32
N THR A 30 13.86 5.28 -16.30
CA THR A 30 13.29 5.87 -17.52
C THR A 30 14.37 6.49 -18.40
N LYS A 31 15.34 7.18 -17.80
CA LYS A 31 16.48 7.78 -18.50
C LYS A 31 17.42 6.72 -19.07
N ALA A 32 17.69 5.66 -18.32
CA ALA A 32 18.51 4.54 -18.77
C ALA A 32 17.84 3.83 -19.96
N ALA A 33 16.54 3.53 -19.86
CA ALA A 33 15.78 2.84 -20.90
C ALA A 33 15.72 3.64 -22.22
N ALA A 34 15.82 4.96 -22.17
CA ALA A 34 15.87 5.82 -23.36
C ALA A 34 17.24 5.86 -24.06
N GLN A 35 18.28 5.24 -23.49
CA GLN A 35 19.65 5.28 -23.99
C GLN A 35 20.15 3.93 -24.54
N VAL A 36 19.38 2.85 -24.37
CA VAL A 36 19.78 1.48 -24.71
C VAL A 36 18.64 0.73 -25.41
N ASP A 37 19.00 -0.27 -26.21
CA ASP A 37 18.05 -1.15 -26.91
C ASP A 37 17.39 -2.14 -25.95
N GLN A 38 18.09 -2.53 -24.88
CA GLN A 38 17.57 -3.38 -23.80
C GLN A 38 18.13 -2.93 -22.45
N LEU A 39 17.27 -2.71 -21.45
CA LEU A 39 17.64 -2.37 -20.08
C LEU A 39 17.25 -3.50 -19.13
N PHE A 40 18.20 -3.95 -18.32
CA PHE A 40 17.96 -4.81 -17.18
C PHE A 40 17.99 -4.01 -15.89
N VAL A 41 16.83 -3.94 -15.20
CA VAL A 41 16.74 -3.37 -13.86
C VAL A 41 16.82 -4.52 -12.85
N VAL A 42 17.80 -4.48 -11.96
CA VAL A 42 18.03 -5.58 -11.01
C VAL A 42 17.73 -5.16 -9.59
N VAL A 43 16.77 -5.84 -8.97
CA VAL A 43 16.47 -5.74 -7.54
C VAL A 43 17.46 -6.60 -6.78
N SER A 44 18.41 -5.96 -6.11
CA SER A 44 19.33 -6.64 -5.21
C SER A 44 18.65 -6.90 -3.86
N TYR A 45 18.83 -8.08 -3.29
CA TYR A 45 18.19 -8.44 -2.02
C TYR A 45 19.10 -9.28 -1.13
N ASP A 46 18.92 -9.08 0.18
CA ASP A 46 19.48 -9.90 1.25
C ASP A 46 18.47 -9.80 2.40
N GLU A 47 17.88 -10.92 2.79
CA GLU A 47 16.70 -10.91 3.66
C GLU A 47 17.00 -10.27 5.02
N ASP A 48 18.14 -10.60 5.63
CA ASP A 48 18.51 -10.11 6.96
C ASP A 48 18.79 -8.61 6.94
N ARG A 49 19.58 -8.12 5.98
CA ARG A 49 19.82 -6.69 5.78
C ARG A 49 18.53 -5.95 5.47
N ASP A 50 17.69 -6.48 4.60
CA ASP A 50 16.48 -5.81 4.14
C ASP A 50 15.46 -5.69 5.28
N ARG A 51 15.31 -6.74 6.10
CA ARG A 51 14.54 -6.70 7.35
C ARG A 51 15.10 -5.68 8.32
N LYS A 52 16.41 -5.65 8.51
CA LYS A 52 17.06 -4.67 9.38
C LYS A 52 16.83 -3.23 8.91
N LEU A 53 17.03 -2.94 7.62
CA LEU A 53 16.78 -1.62 7.05
C LEU A 53 15.34 -1.16 7.19
N CYS A 54 14.37 -2.06 7.02
CA CYS A 54 12.96 -1.74 7.23
C CYS A 54 12.67 -1.48 8.71
N LYS A 55 13.14 -2.35 9.61
CA LYS A 55 12.95 -2.23 11.06
C LYS A 55 13.55 -0.93 11.61
N ASP A 56 14.78 -0.61 11.25
CA ASP A 56 15.49 0.60 11.69
C ASP A 56 14.77 1.88 11.20
N ALA A 57 14.01 1.78 10.10
CA ALA A 57 13.21 2.86 9.52
C ALA A 57 11.73 2.87 9.97
N GLY A 58 11.31 1.97 10.87
CA GLY A 58 9.90 1.85 11.27
C GLY A 58 8.96 1.33 10.16
N LEU A 59 9.50 0.67 9.15
CA LEU A 59 8.75 0.12 8.02
C LEU A 59 8.46 -1.36 8.22
N ASN A 60 7.31 -1.80 7.72
CA ASN A 60 7.07 -3.23 7.49
C ASN A 60 8.11 -3.79 6.51
N TYR A 61 8.45 -5.06 6.66
CA TYR A 61 9.41 -5.72 5.77
C TYR A 61 8.90 -5.70 4.31
N ILE A 62 9.71 -5.10 3.42
CA ILE A 62 9.42 -4.99 2.00
C ILE A 62 10.13 -6.11 1.24
N ASP A 63 9.41 -7.20 1.00
CA ASP A 63 9.89 -8.35 0.24
C ASP A 63 10.45 -7.95 -1.14
N PHE A 64 11.50 -8.63 -1.60
CA PHE A 64 12.10 -8.34 -2.90
C PHE A 64 11.13 -8.55 -4.07
N LYS A 65 10.22 -9.53 -3.98
CA LYS A 65 9.18 -9.76 -4.98
C LYS A 65 8.24 -8.58 -5.05
N GLN A 66 7.90 -7.98 -3.91
CA GLN A 66 7.06 -6.79 -3.87
C GLN A 66 7.74 -5.60 -4.55
N ARG A 67 9.04 -5.39 -4.29
CA ARG A 67 9.85 -4.35 -4.95
C ARG A 67 9.94 -4.58 -6.46
N GLN A 68 10.19 -5.82 -6.87
CA GLN A 68 10.25 -6.21 -8.28
C GLN A 68 8.91 -5.96 -8.98
N GLN A 69 7.79 -6.35 -8.37
CA GLN A 69 6.44 -6.11 -8.90
C GLN A 69 6.14 -4.62 -9.07
N TRP A 70 6.57 -3.76 -8.13
CA TRP A 70 6.40 -2.31 -8.26
C TRP A 70 7.15 -1.78 -9.48
N ILE A 71 8.41 -2.17 -9.66
CA ILE A 71 9.21 -1.72 -10.80
C ILE A 71 8.59 -2.24 -12.10
N MET A 72 8.27 -3.53 -12.19
CA MET A 72 7.61 -4.11 -13.37
C MET A 72 6.30 -3.39 -13.72
N THR A 73 5.49 -3.05 -12.71
CA THR A 73 4.23 -2.34 -12.92
C THR A 73 4.48 -0.89 -13.39
N ALA A 74 5.49 -0.22 -12.82
CA ALA A 74 5.86 1.13 -13.21
C ALA A 74 6.47 1.21 -14.62
N THR A 75 7.15 0.15 -15.07
CA THR A 75 7.82 0.08 -16.38
C THR A 75 7.06 -0.77 -17.39
N LYS A 76 5.82 -1.19 -17.12
CA LYS A 76 5.05 -2.13 -17.97
C LYS A 76 4.88 -1.69 -19.43
N ASN A 77 4.98 -0.39 -19.70
CA ASN A 77 4.85 0.21 -21.03
C ASN A 77 6.21 0.52 -21.67
N MET A 78 7.30 0.05 -21.09
CA MET A 78 8.67 0.18 -21.61
C MET A 78 9.12 -1.20 -22.10
N PRO A 79 8.89 -1.55 -23.38
CA PRO A 79 9.05 -2.92 -23.87
C PRO A 79 10.51 -3.40 -23.86
N ASN A 80 11.47 -2.48 -23.78
CA ASN A 80 12.89 -2.78 -23.67
C ASN A 80 13.38 -2.95 -22.22
N VAL A 81 12.50 -2.88 -21.21
CA VAL A 81 12.87 -3.01 -19.79
C VAL A 81 12.51 -4.40 -19.27
N THR A 82 13.52 -5.13 -18.82
CA THR A 82 13.37 -6.40 -18.08
C THR A 82 13.76 -6.19 -16.63
N VAL A 83 12.94 -6.67 -15.69
CA VAL A 83 13.21 -6.56 -14.25
C VAL A 83 13.56 -7.93 -13.69
N LEU A 84 14.75 -8.04 -13.09
CA LEU A 84 15.26 -9.25 -12.46
C LEU A 84 15.47 -9.03 -10.96
N SER A 85 15.67 -10.11 -10.21
CA SER A 85 16.09 -10.06 -8.81
C SER A 85 17.34 -10.93 -8.64
N VAL A 86 18.31 -10.43 -7.88
CA VAL A 86 19.56 -11.14 -7.60
C VAL A 86 19.85 -11.06 -6.11
N GLU A 87 20.16 -12.20 -5.50
CA GLU A 87 20.57 -12.27 -4.11
C GLU A 87 22.00 -11.74 -3.97
N ASP A 88 22.19 -10.77 -3.09
CA ASP A 88 23.50 -10.24 -2.75
C ASP A 88 24.32 -11.34 -2.02
N PRO A 89 25.66 -11.37 -2.19
CA PRO A 89 26.48 -12.31 -1.45
C PRO A 89 26.48 -12.01 0.05
N ALA A 90 26.85 -13.02 0.84
CA ALA A 90 27.11 -12.83 2.26
C ALA A 90 28.21 -11.77 2.46
N TRP A 91 28.02 -10.91 3.45
CA TRP A 91 28.98 -9.86 3.75
C TRP A 91 30.27 -10.45 4.32
N GLU A 92 31.39 -10.25 3.63
CA GLU A 92 32.74 -10.58 4.09
C GLU A 92 33.62 -9.34 4.10
N THR A 93 33.80 -8.73 2.92
CA THR A 93 34.48 -7.45 2.70
C THR A 93 33.71 -6.64 1.67
N GLU A 94 33.98 -5.33 1.57
CA GLU A 94 33.40 -4.49 0.51
C GLU A 94 33.80 -4.99 -0.87
N GLU A 95 35.08 -5.34 -1.07
CA GLU A 95 35.58 -5.90 -2.33
C GLU A 95 34.86 -7.20 -2.71
N HIS A 96 34.65 -8.12 -1.76
CA HIS A 96 33.90 -9.35 -2.00
C HIS A 96 32.47 -9.04 -2.45
N MET A 97 31.78 -8.10 -1.78
CA MET A 97 30.41 -7.72 -2.15
C MET A 97 30.33 -7.21 -3.60
N TRP A 98 31.31 -6.41 -4.03
CA TRP A 98 31.35 -5.88 -5.38
C TRP A 98 31.68 -6.96 -6.41
N LEU A 99 32.74 -7.73 -6.20
CA LEU A 99 33.20 -8.72 -7.17
C LEU A 99 32.21 -9.89 -7.32
N GLU A 100 31.79 -10.49 -6.20
CA GLU A 100 30.85 -11.61 -6.23
C GLU A 100 29.44 -11.15 -6.61
N GLY A 101 29.00 -9.98 -6.11
CA GLY A 101 27.75 -9.37 -6.54
C GLY A 101 27.74 -9.10 -8.04
N GLY A 102 28.81 -8.50 -8.57
CA GLY A 102 29.01 -8.28 -10.00
C GLY A 102 28.98 -9.55 -10.83
N ARG A 103 29.65 -10.62 -10.38
CA ARG A 103 29.61 -11.94 -11.04
C ARG A 103 28.17 -12.47 -11.13
N ARG A 104 27.40 -12.41 -10.04
CA ARG A 104 25.99 -12.83 -10.02
C ARG A 104 25.11 -12.00 -10.96
N MET A 105 25.38 -10.69 -11.10
CA MET A 105 24.68 -9.84 -12.06
C MET A 105 24.94 -10.27 -13.50
N ILE A 106 26.21 -10.56 -13.84
CA ILE A 106 26.62 -11.04 -15.17
C ILE A 106 25.94 -12.38 -15.49
N GLU A 107 25.87 -13.29 -14.52
CA GLU A 107 25.21 -14.60 -14.71
C GLU A 107 23.69 -14.49 -14.86
N ALA A 108 23.07 -13.54 -14.16
CA ALA A 108 21.62 -13.34 -14.20
C ALA A 108 21.15 -12.63 -15.48
N ILE A 109 21.99 -11.78 -16.08
CA ILE A 109 21.63 -11.00 -17.27
C ILE A 109 22.00 -11.80 -18.53
N PRO A 110 21.01 -12.24 -19.34
CA PRO A 110 21.25 -13.11 -20.50
C PRO A 110 21.75 -12.33 -21.74
N ALA A 111 22.62 -11.36 -21.55
CA ALA A 111 23.16 -10.50 -22.61
C ALA A 111 24.48 -9.86 -22.17
N GLN A 112 25.35 -9.54 -23.14
CA GLN A 112 26.58 -8.80 -22.87
C GLN A 112 26.24 -7.36 -22.49
N ILE A 113 26.59 -6.95 -21.28
CA ILE A 113 26.32 -5.60 -20.77
C ILE A 113 27.33 -4.64 -21.41
N THR A 114 26.82 -3.52 -21.95
CA THR A 114 27.62 -2.47 -22.59
C THR A 114 27.56 -1.15 -21.83
N HIS A 115 26.47 -0.93 -21.08
CA HIS A 115 26.23 0.28 -20.32
C HIS A 115 25.81 -0.08 -18.89
N ILE A 116 26.35 0.64 -17.91
CA ILE A 116 25.91 0.57 -16.52
C ILE A 116 25.42 1.93 -16.10
N PHE A 117 24.23 1.96 -15.52
CA PHE A 117 23.61 3.19 -15.03
C PHE A 117 23.69 3.19 -13.51
N SER A 118 24.04 4.34 -12.94
CA SER A 118 23.98 4.57 -11.50
C SER A 118 23.68 6.03 -11.21
N SER A 119 23.51 6.38 -9.94
CA SER A 119 23.48 7.78 -9.49
C SER A 119 24.70 8.13 -8.64
N GLU A 120 25.76 7.31 -8.68
CA GLU A 120 26.92 7.41 -7.81
C GLU A 120 28.20 7.30 -8.66
N SER A 121 28.88 8.42 -8.93
CA SER A 121 30.09 8.44 -9.76
C SER A 121 31.24 7.65 -9.14
N ALA A 122 31.26 7.53 -7.81
CA ALA A 122 32.25 6.79 -7.04
C ALA A 122 32.31 5.29 -7.39
N TYR A 123 31.30 4.73 -8.04
CA TYR A 123 31.26 3.31 -8.41
C TYR A 123 32.00 2.97 -9.70
N ASP A 124 32.50 3.97 -10.44
CA ASP A 124 33.14 3.79 -11.75
C ASP A 124 34.28 2.75 -11.73
N HIS A 125 35.13 2.81 -10.70
CA HIS A 125 36.23 1.88 -10.53
C HIS A 125 35.75 0.42 -10.42
N TRP A 126 34.73 0.17 -9.59
CA TRP A 126 34.16 -1.16 -9.42
C TRP A 126 33.54 -1.68 -10.71
N PHE A 127 32.83 -0.81 -11.45
CA PHE A 127 32.24 -1.21 -12.72
C PHE A 127 33.29 -1.59 -13.77
N ARG A 128 34.38 -0.84 -13.90
CA ARG A 128 35.48 -1.22 -14.82
C ARG A 128 36.14 -2.53 -14.40
N LEU A 129 36.34 -2.72 -13.09
CA LEU A 129 36.96 -3.94 -12.56
C LEU A 129 36.12 -5.19 -12.83
N ILE A 130 34.79 -5.08 -12.73
CA ILE A 130 33.86 -6.21 -12.90
C ILE A 130 33.52 -6.48 -14.36
N TYR A 131 33.24 -5.42 -15.13
CA TYR A 131 32.66 -5.52 -16.48
C TYR A 131 33.65 -5.21 -17.61
N GLY A 132 34.87 -4.79 -17.28
CA GLY A 132 35.94 -4.45 -18.23
C GLY A 132 36.03 -2.94 -18.51
N GLU A 133 37.20 -2.50 -19.01
CA GLU A 133 37.50 -1.08 -19.25
C GLU A 133 36.63 -0.42 -20.35
N ASP A 134 36.07 -1.22 -21.25
CA ASP A 134 35.23 -0.73 -22.36
C ASP A 134 33.79 -0.40 -21.89
N ILE A 135 33.43 -0.75 -20.65
CA ILE A 135 32.08 -0.51 -20.13
C ILE A 135 31.76 0.99 -20.07
N GLN A 136 30.56 1.35 -20.53
CA GLN A 136 30.08 2.73 -20.46
C GLN A 136 29.31 2.94 -19.15
N HIS A 137 29.96 3.53 -18.14
CA HIS A 137 29.28 3.96 -16.93
C HIS A 137 28.62 5.33 -17.14
N VAL A 138 27.29 5.37 -17.01
CA VAL A 138 26.46 6.57 -17.19
C VAL A 138 25.84 6.97 -15.85
N VAL A 139 26.30 8.09 -15.30
CA VAL A 139 25.78 8.66 -14.05
C VAL A 139 24.54 9.49 -14.33
N ILE A 140 23.43 9.15 -13.65
CA ILE A 140 22.14 9.83 -13.76
C ILE A 140 21.83 10.58 -12.47
N ASP A 141 21.79 11.92 -12.58
CA ASP A 141 21.31 12.85 -11.55
C ASP A 141 21.89 12.60 -10.14
N GLU A 142 23.22 12.45 -10.06
CA GLU A 142 23.96 12.28 -8.79
C GLU A 142 23.67 13.41 -7.79
N ALA A 143 23.55 14.64 -8.28
CA ALA A 143 23.20 15.81 -7.46
C ALA A 143 21.72 15.85 -7.06
N ARG A 144 20.89 14.89 -7.50
CA ARG A 144 19.45 14.76 -7.20
C ARG A 144 18.67 16.05 -7.49
N LYS A 145 18.97 16.72 -8.60
CA LYS A 145 18.40 18.01 -9.00
C LYS A 145 16.96 17.88 -9.48
N ILE A 146 16.63 16.77 -10.16
CA ILE A 146 15.28 16.57 -10.72
C ILE A 146 14.36 16.01 -9.66
N PHE A 147 14.80 14.97 -8.96
CA PHE A 147 14.08 14.39 -7.83
C PHE A 147 14.98 14.40 -6.58
N PRO A 148 14.83 15.37 -5.66
CA PRO A 148 15.70 15.56 -4.49
C PRO A 148 15.41 14.56 -3.37
N ILE A 149 15.56 13.27 -3.69
CA ILE A 149 15.21 12.15 -2.83
C ILE A 149 16.23 11.02 -2.90
N SER A 150 16.37 10.29 -1.80
CA SER A 150 17.10 9.02 -1.73
C SER A 150 16.32 8.03 -0.86
N ALA A 151 16.57 6.74 -1.04
CA ALA A 151 16.00 5.71 -0.17
C ALA A 151 16.38 5.94 1.29
N THR A 152 17.63 6.36 1.55
CA THR A 152 18.09 6.72 2.90
C THR A 152 17.33 7.91 3.49
N LYS A 153 17.08 8.96 2.69
CA LYS A 153 16.28 10.11 3.13
C LYS A 153 14.87 9.68 3.54
N ILE A 154 14.21 8.84 2.74
CA ILE A 154 12.86 8.34 3.08
C ILE A 154 12.89 7.49 4.35
N ARG A 155 13.90 6.63 4.52
CA ARG A 155 14.05 5.81 5.74
C ARG A 155 14.29 6.67 7.00
N ASN A 156 14.96 7.81 6.87
CA ASN A 156 15.26 8.71 7.99
C ASN A 156 14.10 9.66 8.33
N GLU A 157 13.45 10.22 7.31
CA GLU A 157 12.40 11.25 7.48
C GLU A 157 10.97 10.66 7.49
N GLY A 158 10.82 9.40 7.06
CA GLY A 158 9.54 8.71 6.94
C GLY A 158 8.88 8.85 5.58
N VAL A 159 8.03 7.86 5.26
CA VAL A 159 7.33 7.76 3.98
C VAL A 159 6.28 8.86 3.81
N PHE A 160 5.59 9.27 4.89
CA PHE A 160 4.56 10.31 4.78
C PHE A 160 5.12 11.72 4.56
N ALA A 161 6.32 12.02 5.08
CA ALA A 161 7.02 13.27 4.79
C ALA A 161 7.45 13.35 3.32
N ASN A 162 7.72 12.20 2.70
CA ASN A 162 8.23 12.08 1.33
C ASN A 162 7.20 11.48 0.36
N TRP A 163 5.90 11.58 0.67
CA TRP A 163 4.83 10.88 -0.04
C TRP A 163 4.80 11.14 -1.55
N ASP A 164 5.02 12.38 -1.96
CA ASP A 164 5.02 12.77 -3.38
C ASP A 164 6.21 12.21 -4.16
N MET A 165 7.24 11.73 -3.46
CA MET A 165 8.38 11.04 -4.03
C MET A 165 8.19 9.53 -4.13
N ILE A 166 7.07 8.98 -3.63
CA ILE A 166 6.73 7.56 -3.78
C ILE A 166 5.95 7.35 -5.08
N PRO A 167 6.36 6.43 -5.97
CA PRO A 167 5.60 6.04 -7.15
C PRO A 167 4.21 5.51 -6.78
N ASP A 168 3.21 5.81 -7.61
CA ASP A 168 1.82 5.46 -7.31
C ASP A 168 1.60 3.95 -7.15
N VAL A 169 2.41 3.13 -7.84
CA VAL A 169 2.39 1.66 -7.71
C VAL A 169 2.78 1.15 -6.31
N ALA A 170 3.55 1.94 -5.55
CA ALA A 170 4.06 1.57 -4.23
C ALA A 170 3.26 2.23 -3.09
N LYS A 171 2.55 3.34 -3.35
CA LYS A 171 1.74 4.04 -2.34
C LYS A 171 0.76 3.14 -1.58
N PRO A 172 0.01 2.21 -2.21
CA PRO A 172 -0.96 1.37 -1.50
C PRO A 172 -0.39 0.53 -0.37
N TYR A 173 0.90 0.17 -0.44
CA TYR A 173 1.58 -0.58 0.61
C TYR A 173 1.77 0.24 1.90
N TYR A 174 1.88 1.56 1.77
CA TYR A 174 2.11 2.49 2.87
C TYR A 174 0.84 3.21 3.33
N THR A 175 -0.23 3.19 2.54
CA THR A 175 -1.52 3.79 2.89
C THR A 175 -2.10 3.14 4.13
N LYS A 176 -2.46 3.95 5.13
CA LYS A 176 -3.11 3.49 6.36
C LYS A 176 -4.60 3.34 6.16
N LYS A 177 -5.16 2.21 6.58
CA LYS A 177 -6.60 1.93 6.49
C LYS A 177 -7.27 2.16 7.84
N ILE A 178 -8.30 3.01 7.85
CA ILE A 178 -9.03 3.39 9.05
C ILE A 178 -10.48 2.93 8.91
N ALA A 179 -10.87 1.95 9.71
CA ALA A 179 -12.24 1.45 9.75
C ALA A 179 -13.08 2.31 10.70
N ILE A 180 -14.21 2.81 10.20
CA ILE A 180 -15.19 3.58 10.97
C ILE A 180 -16.38 2.67 11.21
N VAL A 181 -16.54 2.23 12.46
CA VAL A 181 -17.45 1.15 12.85
C VAL A 181 -18.42 1.62 13.92
N GLY A 182 -19.53 0.92 14.07
CA GLY A 182 -20.56 1.24 15.04
C GLY A 182 -21.95 0.87 14.53
N VAL A 183 -22.93 0.89 15.43
CA VAL A 183 -24.32 0.55 15.10
C VAL A 183 -24.95 1.57 14.14
N GLU A 184 -26.14 1.24 13.61
CA GLU A 184 -26.87 2.09 12.67
C GLU A 184 -27.12 3.52 13.22
N SER A 185 -27.28 4.47 12.29
CA SER A 185 -27.76 5.82 12.59
C SER A 185 -26.90 6.62 13.59
N CYS A 186 -25.58 6.37 13.60
CA CYS A 186 -24.63 7.08 14.46
C CYS A 186 -23.79 8.11 13.70
N GLY A 187 -24.14 8.47 12.47
CA GLY A 187 -23.41 9.47 11.67
C GLY A 187 -22.08 8.99 11.06
N LYS A 188 -21.84 7.68 11.01
CA LYS A 188 -20.60 7.07 10.46
C LYS A 188 -20.30 7.57 9.05
N SER A 189 -21.23 7.40 8.11
CA SER A 189 -21.02 7.78 6.71
C SER A 189 -20.78 9.28 6.51
N THR A 190 -21.31 10.12 7.39
CA THR A 190 -21.02 11.56 7.38
C THR A 190 -19.59 11.82 7.87
N LEU A 191 -19.19 11.21 8.98
CA LEU A 191 -17.83 11.33 9.51
C LEU A 191 -16.79 10.79 8.52
N THR A 192 -17.01 9.62 7.92
CA THR A 192 -16.16 9.01 6.89
C THR A 192 -15.92 9.96 5.72
N ARG A 193 -16.98 10.55 5.17
CA ARG A 193 -16.88 11.51 4.06
C ARG A 193 -16.16 12.80 4.46
N ASN A 194 -16.49 13.34 5.63
CA ASN A 194 -15.85 14.56 6.13
C ASN A 194 -14.35 14.37 6.35
N LEU A 195 -13.94 13.23 6.94
CA LEU A 195 -12.53 12.91 7.14
C LEU A 195 -11.81 12.72 5.79
N ALA A 196 -12.41 11.98 4.85
CA ALA A 196 -11.81 11.79 3.52
C ALA A 196 -11.61 13.12 2.78
N GLN A 197 -12.60 14.02 2.85
CA GLN A 197 -12.52 15.35 2.29
C GLN A 197 -11.42 16.20 2.98
N LEU A 198 -11.38 16.19 4.31
CA LEU A 198 -10.40 16.96 5.10
C LEU A 198 -8.96 16.52 4.82
N PHE A 199 -8.71 15.21 4.75
CA PHE A 199 -7.38 14.64 4.50
C PHE A 199 -7.04 14.53 3.00
N GLY A 200 -7.93 14.96 2.10
CA GLY A 200 -7.71 14.92 0.66
C GLY A 200 -7.44 13.51 0.16
N THR A 201 -8.32 12.57 0.49
CA THR A 201 -8.17 11.15 0.17
C THR A 201 -9.50 10.46 -0.16
N GLU A 202 -9.43 9.16 -0.41
CA GLU A 202 -10.57 8.30 -0.76
C GLU A 202 -11.25 7.69 0.46
N TYR A 203 -12.48 7.23 0.25
CA TYR A 203 -13.23 6.43 1.21
C TYR A 203 -14.04 5.32 0.55
N VAL A 204 -14.45 4.35 1.36
CA VAL A 204 -15.35 3.24 1.01
C VAL A 204 -16.66 3.43 1.75
N GLU A 205 -17.78 3.34 1.01
CA GLU A 205 -19.13 3.42 1.56
C GLU A 205 -19.64 2.06 2.02
N GLU A 206 -20.62 2.07 2.93
CA GLU A 206 -21.24 0.86 3.45
C GLU A 206 -22.01 0.15 2.33
N TYR A 207 -21.44 -0.93 1.81
CA TYR A 207 -22.01 -1.61 0.64
C TYR A 207 -23.32 -2.34 0.95
N GLY A 208 -23.57 -2.72 2.21
CA GLY A 208 -24.85 -3.26 2.66
C GLY A 208 -26.03 -2.32 2.43
N ARG A 209 -25.79 -1.00 2.45
CA ARG A 209 -26.79 0.01 2.13
C ARG A 209 -27.17 -0.04 0.64
N THR A 210 -26.19 -0.10 -0.26
CA THR A 210 -26.42 -0.23 -1.70
C THR A 210 -27.29 -1.45 -2.02
N VAL A 211 -26.92 -2.62 -1.50
CA VAL A 211 -27.68 -3.86 -1.75
C VAL A 211 -29.09 -3.79 -1.17
N SER A 212 -29.27 -3.22 0.03
CA SER A 212 -30.59 -3.09 0.66
C SER A 212 -31.51 -2.11 -0.09
N GLU A 213 -30.94 -1.02 -0.62
CA GLU A 213 -31.67 -0.03 -1.44
C GLU A 213 -32.10 -0.61 -2.79
N GLU A 214 -31.28 -1.47 -3.41
CA GLU A 214 -31.64 -2.18 -4.65
C GLU A 214 -32.80 -3.18 -4.45
N ILE A 215 -32.88 -3.82 -3.29
CA ILE A 215 -33.98 -4.73 -2.92
C ILE A 215 -35.27 -3.95 -2.55
N GLY A 216 -35.12 -2.71 -2.06
CA GLY A 216 -36.24 -1.81 -1.75
C GLY A 216 -36.92 -2.04 -0.40
N ASP A 217 -36.35 -2.86 0.48
CA ASP A 217 -36.98 -3.28 1.75
C ASP A 217 -36.25 -2.79 3.02
N GLY A 218 -35.07 -2.18 2.86
CA GLY A 218 -34.34 -1.61 3.98
C GLY A 218 -33.57 -2.60 4.86
N SER A 219 -33.42 -3.88 4.48
CA SER A 219 -32.48 -4.93 4.97
C SER A 219 -33.11 -6.25 5.44
N SER A 220 -34.43 -6.33 5.62
CA SER A 220 -35.07 -7.50 6.26
C SER A 220 -35.12 -8.76 5.38
N LEU A 221 -35.03 -8.58 4.07
CA LEU A 221 -35.06 -9.62 3.04
C LEU A 221 -33.64 -10.02 2.57
N LEU A 222 -32.59 -9.52 3.23
CA LEU A 222 -31.23 -9.96 2.92
C LEU A 222 -31.09 -11.45 3.19
N THR A 223 -30.43 -12.15 2.28
CA THR A 223 -30.16 -13.60 2.36
C THR A 223 -28.67 -13.82 2.54
N SER A 224 -28.28 -15.06 2.85
CA SER A 224 -26.85 -15.44 2.89
C SER A 224 -26.11 -15.12 1.58
N GLU A 225 -26.79 -15.21 0.42
CA GLU A 225 -26.19 -14.85 -0.87
C GLU A 225 -25.96 -13.34 -1.00
N HIS A 226 -26.91 -12.52 -0.55
CA HIS A 226 -26.72 -11.06 -0.47
C HIS A 226 -25.54 -10.70 0.44
N TYR A 227 -25.31 -11.42 1.56
CA TYR A 227 -24.14 -11.19 2.40
C TYR A 227 -22.80 -11.53 1.72
N LYS A 228 -22.76 -12.50 0.78
CA LYS A 228 -21.57 -12.74 -0.04
C LYS A 228 -21.28 -11.54 -0.93
N GLU A 229 -22.30 -11.05 -1.62
CA GLU A 229 -22.19 -9.85 -2.43
C GLU A 229 -21.71 -8.66 -1.59
N ILE A 230 -22.32 -8.45 -0.41
CA ILE A 230 -21.96 -7.36 0.49
C ILE A 230 -20.47 -7.44 0.89
N VAL A 231 -20.02 -8.58 1.38
CA VAL A 231 -18.66 -8.71 1.92
C VAL A 231 -17.60 -8.69 0.82
N PHE A 232 -17.79 -9.44 -0.26
CA PHE A 232 -16.80 -9.48 -1.35
C PHE A 232 -16.80 -8.21 -2.19
N GLY A 233 -17.98 -7.62 -2.44
CA GLY A 233 -18.13 -6.35 -3.14
C GLY A 233 -17.46 -5.21 -2.38
N HIS A 234 -17.68 -5.13 -1.07
CA HIS A 234 -17.04 -4.14 -0.21
C HIS A 234 -15.51 -4.27 -0.21
N LYS A 235 -14.98 -5.49 -0.05
CA LYS A 235 -13.53 -5.75 -0.14
C LYS A 235 -12.94 -5.42 -1.50
N HIS A 236 -13.69 -5.66 -2.58
CA HIS A 236 -13.26 -5.26 -3.92
C HIS A 236 -13.16 -3.73 -4.04
N ILE A 237 -14.13 -2.99 -3.51
CA ILE A 237 -14.12 -1.52 -3.51
C ILE A 237 -12.92 -1.00 -2.69
N GLU A 238 -12.64 -1.57 -1.51
CA GLU A 238 -11.43 -1.26 -0.74
C GLU A 238 -10.15 -1.39 -1.59
N PHE A 239 -10.00 -2.50 -2.31
CA PHE A 239 -8.85 -2.76 -3.18
C PHE A 239 -8.73 -1.76 -4.34
N GLN A 240 -9.84 -1.24 -4.87
CA GLN A 240 -9.77 -0.21 -5.91
C GLN A 240 -9.49 1.17 -5.33
N LYS A 241 -10.09 1.50 -4.19
CA LYS A 241 -9.95 2.81 -3.53
C LYS A 241 -8.54 3.02 -2.97
N ILE A 242 -7.90 1.98 -2.42
CA ILE A 242 -6.53 2.12 -1.88
C ILE A 242 -5.50 2.52 -2.95
N LYS A 243 -5.73 2.18 -4.23
CA LYS A 243 -4.86 2.58 -5.36
C LYS A 243 -4.93 4.06 -5.69
N LYS A 244 -6.03 4.72 -5.31
CA LYS A 244 -6.29 6.15 -5.53
C LYS A 244 -6.18 6.97 -4.25
N ALA A 245 -6.22 6.30 -3.10
CA ALA A 245 -6.08 6.92 -1.80
C ALA A 245 -4.74 7.64 -1.69
N ASN A 246 -4.80 8.80 -1.05
CA ASN A 246 -3.64 9.42 -0.44
C ASN A 246 -3.26 8.62 0.83
N LYS A 247 -2.31 9.12 1.63
CA LYS A 247 -1.75 8.50 2.85
C LYS A 247 -2.72 7.67 3.73
N LEU A 248 -4.01 7.98 3.72
CA LEU A 248 -5.08 7.32 4.48
C LEU A 248 -6.19 6.80 3.56
N LEU A 249 -6.86 5.70 3.91
CA LEU A 249 -8.12 5.25 3.33
C LEU A 249 -9.15 5.06 4.44
N PHE A 250 -10.30 5.73 4.34
CA PHE A 250 -11.40 5.60 5.31
C PHE A 250 -12.43 4.58 4.85
N ILE A 251 -12.89 3.72 5.75
CA ILE A 251 -13.70 2.54 5.38
C ILE A 251 -14.95 2.48 6.27
N ASP A 252 -16.13 2.68 5.67
CA ASP A 252 -17.44 2.48 6.29
C ASP A 252 -18.11 1.26 5.64
N SER A 253 -18.52 0.21 6.33
CA SER A 253 -17.96 -0.29 7.58
C SER A 253 -17.08 -1.51 7.24
N GLU A 254 -17.02 -2.56 8.06
CA GLU A 254 -16.20 -3.75 7.80
C GLU A 254 -16.94 -5.07 8.10
N ALA A 255 -16.24 -6.20 7.94
CA ALA A 255 -16.85 -7.53 7.93
C ALA A 255 -17.43 -7.96 9.29
N VAL A 256 -16.92 -7.50 10.44
CA VAL A 256 -17.53 -7.77 11.76
C VAL A 256 -18.91 -7.11 11.85
N VAL A 257 -19.08 -5.89 11.33
CA VAL A 257 -20.40 -5.26 11.22
C VAL A 257 -21.33 -6.04 10.28
N SER A 258 -20.82 -6.59 9.17
CA SER A 258 -21.61 -7.47 8.31
C SER A 258 -22.03 -8.77 9.02
N GLN A 259 -21.11 -9.38 9.78
CA GLN A 259 -21.36 -10.56 10.60
C GLN A 259 -22.40 -10.29 11.69
N TYR A 260 -22.39 -9.10 12.26
CA TYR A 260 -23.35 -8.65 13.25
C TYR A 260 -24.77 -8.59 12.67
N TYR A 261 -24.95 -7.98 11.50
CA TYR A 261 -26.27 -7.94 10.85
C TYR A 261 -26.71 -9.32 10.33
N ALA A 262 -25.79 -10.15 9.84
CA ALA A 262 -26.11 -11.51 9.45
C ALA A 262 -26.70 -12.30 10.64
N ASN A 263 -26.07 -12.21 11.81
CA ASN A 263 -26.59 -12.84 13.03
C ASN A 263 -27.95 -12.26 13.44
N MET A 264 -28.10 -10.94 13.35
CA MET A 264 -29.34 -10.26 13.74
C MET A 264 -30.55 -10.61 12.84
N TYR A 265 -30.35 -10.63 11.51
CA TYR A 265 -31.43 -10.82 10.55
C TYR A 265 -31.62 -12.30 10.14
N LEU A 266 -30.55 -13.10 10.10
CA LEU A 266 -30.60 -14.51 9.72
C LEU A 266 -30.59 -15.47 10.91
N GLY A 267 -30.29 -14.98 12.13
CA GLY A 267 -30.18 -15.82 13.33
C GLY A 267 -28.98 -16.76 13.35
N GLN A 268 -27.99 -16.54 12.47
CA GLN A 268 -26.79 -17.40 12.36
C GLN A 268 -25.56 -16.59 11.98
N GLU A 269 -24.38 -17.11 12.34
CA GLU A 269 -23.11 -16.63 11.80
C GLU A 269 -22.80 -17.26 10.44
N LEU A 270 -21.94 -16.64 9.63
CA LEU A 270 -21.67 -17.08 8.26
C LEU A 270 -20.15 -17.23 8.08
N ASP A 271 -19.67 -18.46 7.94
CA ASP A 271 -18.24 -18.79 7.97
C ASP A 271 -17.39 -17.99 6.95
N PHE A 272 -17.95 -17.68 5.78
CA PHE A 272 -17.23 -16.90 4.77
C PHE A 272 -16.95 -15.46 5.21
N ILE A 273 -17.79 -14.89 6.08
CA ILE A 273 -17.57 -13.56 6.66
C ILE A 273 -16.44 -13.64 7.68
N GLU A 274 -16.35 -14.71 8.48
CA GLU A 274 -15.25 -14.92 9.41
C GLU A 274 -13.90 -15.02 8.68
N GLY A 275 -13.84 -15.71 7.54
CA GLY A 275 -12.67 -15.68 6.66
C GLY A 275 -12.31 -14.27 6.18
N ALA A 276 -13.30 -13.44 5.85
CA ALA A 276 -13.07 -12.05 5.47
C ALA A 276 -12.54 -11.22 6.65
N ILE A 277 -13.09 -11.41 7.86
CA ILE A 277 -12.66 -10.75 9.11
C ILE A 277 -11.18 -11.04 9.39
N GLN A 278 -10.76 -12.30 9.29
CA GLN A 278 -9.38 -12.73 9.54
C GLN A 278 -8.39 -12.17 8.52
N SER A 279 -8.85 -11.86 7.30
CA SER A 279 -8.04 -11.24 6.25
C SER A 279 -7.93 -9.71 6.37
N GLN A 280 -8.70 -9.08 7.27
CA GLN A 280 -8.68 -7.62 7.42
C GLN A 280 -7.36 -7.19 8.08
N ASN A 281 -6.76 -6.16 7.49
CA ASN A 281 -5.56 -5.53 8.03
C ASN A 281 -5.79 -4.03 8.06
N TYR A 282 -6.51 -3.54 9.07
CA TYR A 282 -6.72 -2.10 9.29
C TYR A 282 -5.80 -1.61 10.39
N ASP A 283 -5.29 -0.39 10.22
CA ASP A 283 -4.34 0.22 11.13
C ASP A 283 -5.02 0.90 12.33
N LEU A 284 -6.29 1.30 12.18
CA LEU A 284 -7.07 1.95 13.24
C LEU A 284 -8.55 1.65 13.07
N TYR A 285 -9.21 1.35 14.20
CA TYR A 285 -10.66 1.24 14.30
C TYR A 285 -11.20 2.40 15.13
N LEU A 286 -12.05 3.22 14.53
CA LEU A 286 -12.81 4.27 15.20
C LEU A 286 -14.22 3.77 15.43
N PHE A 287 -14.53 3.43 16.68
CA PHE A 287 -15.83 2.90 17.07
C PHE A 287 -16.74 4.04 17.54
N ILE A 288 -17.75 4.36 16.74
CA ILE A 288 -18.65 5.48 16.98
C ILE A 288 -19.77 5.08 17.93
N GLU A 289 -19.86 5.75 19.08
CA GLU A 289 -20.89 5.48 20.09
C GLU A 289 -22.28 5.98 19.65
N PRO A 290 -23.38 5.37 20.12
CA PRO A 290 -24.75 5.79 19.79
C PRO A 290 -25.27 6.91 20.72
N ASP A 291 -24.49 7.96 20.96
CA ASP A 291 -24.84 9.05 21.90
C ASP A 291 -25.45 10.31 21.24
N VAL A 292 -25.46 10.40 19.91
CA VAL A 292 -26.20 11.46 19.18
C VAL A 292 -27.68 11.10 19.00
N LEU A 293 -28.51 12.14 18.94
CA LEU A 293 -29.93 12.05 18.58
C LEU A 293 -30.08 11.30 17.27
N TRP A 294 -31.00 10.33 17.24
CA TRP A 294 -31.30 9.55 16.05
C TRP A 294 -31.86 10.46 14.95
N VAL A 295 -31.38 10.29 13.72
CA VAL A 295 -31.89 11.01 12.54
C VAL A 295 -32.51 9.98 11.61
N ALA A 296 -33.77 10.20 11.24
CA ALA A 296 -34.50 9.30 10.35
C ALA A 296 -33.88 9.26 8.95
N ASP A 297 -33.57 8.06 8.45
CA ASP A 297 -33.06 7.83 7.08
C ASP A 297 -34.05 7.08 6.18
N GLY A 298 -35.31 6.94 6.62
CA GLY A 298 -36.44 6.55 5.79
C GLY A 298 -36.89 5.08 5.88
N TYR A 299 -36.02 4.16 6.32
CA TYR A 299 -36.30 2.71 6.22
C TYR A 299 -36.17 1.90 7.54
N ARG A 300 -35.72 2.49 8.65
CA ARG A 300 -35.23 1.72 9.82
C ARG A 300 -36.03 1.93 11.12
N THR A 301 -36.12 0.88 11.94
CA THR A 301 -37.12 0.70 13.03
C THR A 301 -36.61 0.86 14.47
N PHE A 302 -35.30 0.96 14.73
CA PHE A 302 -34.73 0.97 16.09
C PHE A 302 -34.51 2.38 16.66
N ASN A 303 -35.59 3.11 16.94
CA ASN A 303 -35.55 4.47 17.51
C ASN A 303 -35.42 4.50 19.05
N ASP A 304 -35.37 3.34 19.72
CA ASP A 304 -35.26 3.22 21.18
C ASP A 304 -33.79 3.33 21.66
N PRO A 305 -33.43 4.33 22.49
CA PRO A 305 -32.08 4.49 23.05
C PRO A 305 -31.55 3.25 23.79
N GLU A 306 -32.38 2.48 24.47
CA GLU A 306 -31.95 1.28 25.20
C GLU A 306 -31.66 0.12 24.25
N VAL A 307 -32.41 0.01 23.14
CA VAL A 307 -32.11 -0.94 22.08
C VAL A 307 -30.77 -0.59 21.43
N ARG A 308 -30.52 0.69 21.11
CA ARG A 308 -29.24 1.17 20.55
C ARG A 308 -28.06 0.87 21.48
N LYS A 309 -28.21 1.08 22.80
CA LYS A 309 -27.17 0.71 23.78
C LYS A 309 -26.93 -0.79 23.84
N LYS A 310 -28.01 -1.60 23.81
CA LYS A 310 -27.91 -3.06 23.83
C LYS A 310 -27.19 -3.58 22.58
N THR A 311 -27.61 -3.14 21.39
CA THR A 311 -26.98 -3.53 20.11
C THR A 311 -25.52 -3.11 20.06
N ASN A 312 -25.20 -1.91 20.57
CA ASN A 312 -23.82 -1.43 20.68
C ASN A 312 -22.94 -2.35 21.53
N ARG A 313 -23.45 -2.82 22.68
CA ARG A 313 -22.73 -3.78 23.54
C ARG A 313 -22.51 -5.11 22.85
N VAL A 314 -23.48 -5.59 22.05
CA VAL A 314 -23.32 -6.83 21.28
C VAL A 314 -22.20 -6.67 20.24
N LEU A 315 -22.22 -5.58 19.47
CA LEU A 315 -21.19 -5.32 18.48
C LEU A 315 -19.80 -5.20 19.12
N LYS A 316 -19.66 -4.46 20.22
CA LYS A 316 -18.39 -4.38 20.98
C LYS A 316 -17.89 -5.74 21.43
N LYS A 317 -18.78 -6.59 21.96
CA LYS A 317 -18.43 -7.95 22.36
C LYS A 317 -17.89 -8.77 21.18
N MET A 318 -18.43 -8.59 19.97
CA MET A 318 -17.93 -9.28 18.77
C MET A 318 -16.51 -8.84 18.38
N PHE A 319 -16.17 -7.56 18.58
CA PHE A 319 -14.80 -7.05 18.43
C PHE A 319 -13.88 -7.61 19.52
N ASP A 320 -14.30 -7.56 20.78
CA ASP A 320 -13.52 -8.02 21.94
C ASP A 320 -13.20 -9.52 21.83
N GLN A 321 -14.16 -10.34 21.41
CA GLN A 321 -13.98 -11.78 21.18
C GLN A 321 -12.95 -12.11 20.10
N ARG A 322 -12.73 -11.19 19.17
CA ARG A 322 -11.76 -11.31 18.06
C ARG A 322 -10.44 -10.61 18.37
N GLY A 323 -10.30 -10.02 19.56
CA GLY A 323 -9.10 -9.27 19.96
C GLY A 323 -8.88 -7.97 19.18
N ILE A 324 -9.90 -7.48 18.46
CA ILE A 324 -9.79 -6.28 17.63
C ILE A 324 -9.83 -5.06 18.54
N GLN A 325 -8.72 -4.32 18.59
CA GLN A 325 -8.61 -3.08 19.35
C GLN A 325 -9.26 -1.92 18.60
N TYR A 326 -10.02 -1.09 19.32
CA TYR A 326 -10.68 0.08 18.77
C TYR A 326 -10.64 1.26 19.74
N VAL A 327 -10.71 2.47 19.18
CA VAL A 327 -10.89 3.70 19.97
C VAL A 327 -12.37 4.08 19.95
N SER A 328 -12.97 4.17 21.13
CA SER A 328 -14.36 4.63 21.27
C SER A 328 -14.45 6.14 21.07
N ILE A 329 -15.32 6.58 20.17
CA ILE A 329 -15.54 7.98 19.79
C ILE A 329 -16.97 8.37 20.17
N SER A 330 -17.07 9.26 21.15
CA SER A 330 -18.32 9.75 21.76
C SER A 330 -18.38 11.28 21.76
N GLY A 331 -19.57 11.84 21.96
CA GLY A 331 -19.85 13.27 22.03
C GLY A 331 -20.67 13.80 20.86
N THR A 332 -20.70 15.12 20.74
CA THR A 332 -21.28 15.87 19.62
C THR A 332 -20.55 15.59 18.30
N TYR A 333 -21.13 15.99 17.18
CA TYR A 333 -20.49 15.85 15.86
C TYR A 333 -19.11 16.52 15.78
N GLU A 334 -18.93 17.66 16.44
CA GLU A 334 -17.65 18.37 16.55
C GLU A 334 -16.63 17.58 17.37
N GLU A 335 -16.98 17.18 18.59
CA GLU A 335 -16.07 16.42 19.47
C GLU A 335 -15.63 15.08 18.85
N ARG A 336 -16.54 14.42 18.12
CA ARG A 336 -16.23 13.17 17.41
C ARG A 336 -15.26 13.40 16.27
N LEU A 337 -15.43 14.48 15.51
CA LEU A 337 -14.52 14.86 14.43
C LEU A 337 -13.12 15.14 15.00
N ASP A 338 -13.04 15.97 16.04
CA ASP A 338 -11.78 16.36 16.67
C ASP A 338 -11.03 15.16 17.25
N ARG A 339 -11.73 14.29 18.00
CA ARG A 339 -11.13 13.06 18.54
C ARG A 339 -10.68 12.12 17.44
N SER A 340 -11.44 12.00 16.35
CA SER A 340 -11.03 11.17 15.21
C SER A 340 -9.75 11.71 14.58
N ILE A 341 -9.67 13.03 14.32
CA ILE A 341 -8.48 13.69 13.78
C ILE A 341 -7.28 13.48 14.70
N GLU A 342 -7.46 13.58 16.02
CA GLU A 342 -6.40 13.35 16.99
C GLU A 342 -5.81 11.93 16.88
N GLN A 343 -6.65 10.89 16.84
CA GLN A 343 -6.17 9.51 16.71
C GLN A 343 -5.51 9.24 15.36
N ILE A 344 -6.06 9.80 14.28
CA ILE A 344 -5.50 9.68 12.93
C ILE A 344 -4.12 10.36 12.86
N THR A 345 -3.97 11.53 13.47
CA THR A 345 -2.70 12.26 13.49
C THR A 345 -1.64 11.46 14.24
N LYS A 346 -2.00 10.86 15.40
CA LYS A 346 -1.11 9.96 16.14
C LYS A 346 -0.67 8.76 15.30
N LEU A 347 -1.59 8.17 14.54
CA LEU A 347 -1.28 7.06 13.62
C LEU A 347 -0.30 7.45 12.51
N MET A 348 -0.31 8.72 12.07
CA MET A 348 0.58 9.20 11.01
C MET A 348 1.95 9.63 11.51
N THR A 349 2.10 9.88 12.81
CA THR A 349 3.38 10.28 13.44
C THR A 349 4.15 9.12 14.05
N ASN A 350 3.45 8.01 14.34
CA ASN A 350 4.02 6.76 14.82
C ASN A 350 4.32 5.84 13.63
#